data_AF-A0A6G2KX75-F1
#
_entry.id   AF-A0A6G2KX75-F1
#
_cell.length_a   1.000
_cell.length_b   1.000
_cell.length_c   1.000
_cell.angle_alpha   90.00
_cell.angle_beta   90.00
_cell.angle_gamma   90.00
#
_symmetry.space_group_name_H-M   'P 1'
#
loop_
_entity.id
_entity.type
_entity.pdbx_description
1 polymer ?
#
loop_
_entity_poly.entity_id
_entity_poly.type
_entity_poly.pdbx_seq_one_letter_code
_entity_poly.pdbx_strand_id
1 'polypeptide(L)' 'MKVEWNQDKCIHSAECVKNLPAVFMVKGGKFVIDQSGAPKDEIRRVVGMCPSGALEITE' A
#
# COMPACT_ATOMS: atom_id res chain seq x y z
N MET A 1 12.68 -0.39 -6.61
CA MET A 1 11.58 -0.51 -5.62
C MET A 1 10.31 0.05 -6.21
N LYS A 2 9.39 -0.85 -6.51
CA LYS A 2 8.00 -0.61 -6.88
C LYS A 2 7.13 -1.40 -5.88
N VAL A 3 5.91 -0.93 -5.67
CA VAL A 3 4.91 -1.54 -4.78
C VAL A 3 3.77 -1.92 -5.69
N GLU A 4 3.40 -3.19 -5.62
CA GLU A 4 2.34 -3.76 -6.43
C GLU A 4 1.22 -4.19 -5.50
N TRP A 5 -0.01 -3.96 -5.96
CA TRP A 5 -1.21 -4.30 -5.22
C TRP A 5 -1.98 -5.38 -5.97
N ASN A 6 -2.22 -6.49 -5.30
CA ASN A 6 -3.04 -7.59 -5.80
C ASN A 6 -4.44 -7.48 -5.18
N GLN A 7 -5.43 -7.14 -6.03
CA GLN A 7 -6.81 -6.98 -5.59
C GLN A 7 -7.43 -8.30 -5.11
N ASP A 8 -7.12 -9.44 -5.73
CA ASP A 8 -7.67 -10.75 -5.37
C ASP A 8 -7.20 -11.25 -3.99
N LYS A 9 -5.99 -10.83 -3.57
CA LYS A 9 -5.48 -11.09 -2.21
C LYS A 9 -5.93 -10.06 -1.19
N CYS A 10 -6.47 -8.91 -1.60
CA CYS A 10 -6.76 -7.81 -0.70
C CYS A 10 -8.01 -8.08 0.15
N ILE A 11 -7.84 -8.18 1.47
CA ILE A 11 -8.97 -8.40 2.40
C ILE A 11 -9.55 -7.10 3.00
N HIS A 12 -9.18 -5.94 2.44
CA HIS A 12 -9.63 -4.62 2.90
C HIS A 12 -9.42 -4.34 4.41
N SER A 13 -8.34 -4.85 5.01
CA SER A 13 -7.96 -4.59 6.42
C SER A 13 -7.73 -3.10 6.75
N ALA A 14 -7.58 -2.25 5.71
CA ALA A 14 -7.33 -0.82 5.81
C ALA A 14 -6.00 -0.41 6.47
N GLU A 15 -5.11 -1.35 6.80
CA GLU A 15 -3.80 -1.03 7.41
C GLU A 15 -2.95 -0.11 6.54
N CYS A 16 -2.97 -0.30 5.22
CA CYS A 16 -2.21 0.56 4.30
C CYS A 16 -2.70 2.01 4.30
N VAL A 17 -4.01 2.22 4.15
CA VAL A 17 -4.61 3.57 4.08
C VAL A 17 -4.63 4.28 5.43
N LYS A 18 -4.70 3.54 6.55
CA LYS A 18 -4.65 4.13 7.91
C LYS A 18 -3.24 4.55 8.30
N ASN A 19 -2.23 3.74 7.97
CA ASN A 19 -0.87 3.96 8.44
C ASN A 19 -0.04 4.86 7.51
N LEU A 20 -0.40 4.97 6.21
CA LEU A 20 0.32 5.84 5.27
C LEU A 20 -0.61 6.38 4.16
N PRO A 21 -1.59 7.24 4.50
CA PRO A 21 -2.57 7.78 3.53
C PRO A 21 -1.95 8.68 2.45
N ALA A 22 -0.73 9.19 2.68
CA ALA A 22 0.01 9.93 1.66
C ALA A 22 0.44 9.04 0.47
N VAL A 23 0.56 7.73 0.70
CA VAL A 23 0.96 6.74 -0.31
C VAL A 23 -0.20 5.87 -0.73
N PHE A 24 -0.94 5.30 0.22
CA PHE A 24 -2.05 4.39 -0.06
C PHE A 24 -3.38 5.11 0.17
N MET A 25 -4.15 5.33 -0.90
CA MET A 25 -5.39 6.09 -0.81
C MET A 25 -6.42 5.63 -1.82
N VAL A 26 -7.70 5.93 -1.56
CA VAL A 26 -8.78 5.72 -2.51
C VAL A 26 -9.19 7.06 -3.10
N LYS A 27 -9.00 7.25 -4.41
CA LYS A 27 -9.40 8.47 -5.13
C LYS A 27 -10.42 8.09 -6.20
N GLY A 28 -11.61 8.69 -6.15
CA GLY A 28 -12.68 8.41 -7.11
C GLY A 28 -13.11 6.93 -7.15
N GLY A 29 -13.10 6.26 -5.99
CA GLY A 29 -13.45 4.84 -5.88
C GLY A 29 -12.36 3.85 -6.34
N LYS A 30 -11.19 4.33 -6.75
CA LYS A 30 -10.06 3.49 -7.15
C LYS A 30 -8.95 3.56 -6.12
N PHE A 31 -8.34 2.42 -5.82
CA PHE A 31 -7.13 2.37 -5.00
C PHE A 31 -5.95 2.92 -5.79
N VAL A 32 -5.19 3.82 -5.16
CA VAL A 32 -4.05 4.53 -5.74
C VAL A 32 -2.86 4.36 -4.81
N ILE A 33 -1.70 4.09 -5.40
CA ILE A 33 -0.41 4.02 -4.71
C ILE A 33 0.47 5.14 -5.25
N ASP A 34 0.74 6.15 -4.42
CA ASP A 34 1.63 7.27 -4.73
C ASP A 34 2.92 7.16 -3.90
N GLN A 35 3.94 6.55 -4.47
CA GLN A 35 5.22 6.32 -3.79
C GLN A 35 6.04 7.59 -3.54
N SER A 36 5.62 8.73 -4.10
CA SER A 36 6.27 10.01 -3.82
C SER A 36 5.83 10.62 -2.48
N GLY A 37 4.73 10.13 -1.90
CA GLY A 37 4.14 10.65 -0.67
C GLY A 37 4.90 10.33 0.62
N ALA A 38 5.91 9.45 0.59
CA ALA A 38 6.70 9.10 1.77
C ALA A 38 8.08 8.50 1.42
N PRO A 39 9.04 8.49 2.36
CA PRO A 39 10.31 7.78 2.21
C PRO A 39 10.12 6.27 2.01
N LYS A 40 11.05 5.63 1.29
CA LYS A 40 10.99 4.19 0.98
C LYS A 40 10.87 3.31 2.22
N ASP A 41 11.49 3.68 3.33
CA ASP A 41 11.46 2.88 4.57
C ASP A 41 10.08 2.89 5.24
N GLU A 42 9.35 4.00 5.18
CA GLU A 42 7.97 4.06 5.65
C GLU A 42 7.04 3.23 4.76
N ILE A 43 7.26 3.29 3.44
CA ILE A 43 6.51 2.48 2.49
C ILE A 43 6.74 0.99 2.79
N ARG A 44 8.00 0.56 3.00
CA ARG A 44 8.33 -0.83 3.38
C ARG A 44 7.66 -1.25 4.68
N ARG A 45 7.69 -0.40 5.70
CA ARG A 45 7.03 -0.66 6.98
C ARG A 45 5.55 -0.94 6.80
N VAL A 46 4.85 -0.09 6.04
CA VAL A 46 3.40 -0.22 5.85
C VAL A 46 3.00 -1.33 4.88
N VAL A 47 3.81 -1.62 3.86
CA VAL A 47 3.63 -2.82 3.03
C VAL A 47 3.71 -4.08 3.90
N GLY A 48 4.67 -4.16 4.83
CA GLY A 48 4.82 -5.28 5.76
C GLY A 48 3.67 -5.42 6.77
N MET A 49 2.84 -4.40 6.95
CA MET A 49 1.63 -4.46 7.78
C MET A 49 0.43 -5.10 7.07
N CYS A 50 0.52 -5.39 5.77
CA CYS A 50 -0.57 -6.02 5.02
C CYS A 50 -0.75 -7.49 5.45
N PRO A 51 -1.82 -7.85 6.18
CA PRO A 51 -1.96 -9.21 6.73
C PRO A 51 -2.21 -10.26 5.66
N SER A 52 -2.72 -9.87 4.49
CA SER A 52 -3.02 -10.79 3.39
C SER A 52 -1.89 -10.90 2.36
N GLY A 53 -0.80 -10.14 2.50
CA GLY A 53 0.26 -10.09 1.50
C GLY A 53 -0.20 -9.54 0.16
N ALA A 54 -1.27 -8.72 0.14
CA ALA A 54 -1.77 -8.09 -1.09
C ALA A 54 -0.88 -6.95 -1.58
N LEU A 55 0.01 -6.42 -0.73
CA LEU A 55 1.03 -5.45 -1.10
C LEU A 55 2.38 -6.16 -1.15
N GLU A 56 3.04 -6.08 -2.31
CA GLU A 56 4.34 -6.71 -2.54
C GLU A 56 5.33 -5.65 -3.03
N ILE A 57 6.61 -5.79 -2.66
CA ILE A 57 7.69 -4.91 -3.13
C ILE A 57 8.56 -5.65 -4.12
N THR A 58 8.72 -5.07 -5.30
CA THR A 58 9.63 -5.53 -6.36
C THR A 58 10.78 -4.53 -6.54
N GLU A 59 11.99 -5.00 -6.81
CA GLU A 59 13.16 -4.13 -7.01
C GLU A 59 13.25 -3.53 -8.41
#